data_AF-A0A963BIU9-F1
#
_entry.id   AF-A0A963BIU9-F1
#
_cell.length_a   1.000
_cell.length_b   1.000
_cell.length_c   1.000
_cell.angle_alpha   90.00
_cell.angle_beta   90.00
_cell.angle_gamma   90.00
#
_symmetry.space_group_name_H-M   'P 1'
#
loop_
_entity.id
_entity.type
_entity.pdbx_description
1 polymer ?
#
loop_
_entity_poly.entity_id
_entity_poly.type
_entity_poly.pdbx_seq_one_letter_code
_entity_poly.pdbx_strand_id
1 'polypeptide(L)'
;MQATRQKMWTTVLAWFIALLVFFPISWMAVTAFKTEVDAIATPPSLFFTPTTENFQEVFDRSNYGRYVWNSIAVSFGSTILALIFAIPA
;
A
#
# COMPACT_ATOMS: atom_id res chain seq x y z
N MET A 1 4.37 -29.52 26.32
CA MET A 1 3.49 -29.77 25.15
C MET A 1 2.37 -28.73 24.99
N GLN A 2 1.66 -28.32 26.05
CA GLN A 2 0.57 -27.31 25.93
C GLN A 2 1.07 -25.92 25.46
N ALA A 3 2.20 -25.45 25.97
CA ALA A 3 2.80 -24.18 25.55
C ALA A 3 3.18 -24.15 24.05
N THR A 4 3.64 -25.27 23.48
CA THR A 4 3.96 -25.38 22.04
C THR A 4 2.71 -25.30 21.18
N ARG A 5 1.61 -25.95 21.60
CA ARG A 5 0.32 -25.90 20.90
C ARG A 5 -0.26 -24.49 20.88
N GLN A 6 -0.20 -23.78 22.00
CA GLN A 6 -0.69 -22.40 22.10
C GLN A 6 0.11 -21.44 21.20
N LYS A 7 1.44 -21.55 21.21
CA LYS A 7 2.32 -20.77 20.32
C LYS A 7 2.00 -21.00 18.84
N MET A 8 1.80 -22.27 18.44
CA MET A 8 1.45 -22.61 17.06
C MET A 8 0.13 -21.95 16.63
N TRP A 9 -0.92 -22.02 17.45
CA TRP A 9 -2.21 -21.37 17.16
C TRP A 9 -2.09 -19.85 17.06
N THR A 10 -1.36 -19.21 17.97
CA THR A 10 -1.15 -17.77 17.90
C THR A 10 -0.36 -17.36 16.66
N THR A 11 0.62 -18.15 16.24
CA THR A 11 1.40 -17.89 15.02
C THR A 11 0.54 -18.03 13.76
N VAL A 12 -0.27 -19.09 13.67
CA VAL A 12 -1.19 -19.28 12.53
C VAL A 12 -2.20 -18.15 12.45
N LEU A 13 -2.80 -17.77 13.58
CA LEU A 13 -3.76 -16.67 13.63
C LEU A 13 -3.13 -15.33 13.24
N ALA A 14 -1.92 -15.04 13.72
CA ALA A 14 -1.18 -13.83 13.36
C ALA A 14 -0.90 -13.77 11.86
N TRP A 15 -0.44 -14.88 11.25
CA TRP A 15 -0.21 -14.95 9.82
C TRP A 15 -1.49 -14.80 9.00
N PHE A 16 -2.58 -15.42 9.44
CA PHE A 16 -3.88 -15.30 8.78
C PHE A 16 -4.37 -13.85 8.78
N ILE A 17 -4.30 -13.16 9.91
CA ILE A 17 -4.68 -11.74 10.03
C ILE A 17 -3.75 -10.88 9.16
N ALA A 18 -2.44 -11.13 9.20
CA ALA A 18 -1.47 -10.40 8.38
C ALA A 18 -1.78 -10.55 6.88
N LEU A 19 -2.06 -11.76 6.41
CA LEU A 19 -2.42 -12.01 5.01
C LEU A 19 -3.76 -11.37 4.64
N LEU A 20 -4.75 -11.36 5.55
CA LEU A 20 -6.02 -10.68 5.32
C LEU A 20 -5.85 -9.17 5.12
N VAL A 21 -5.02 -8.54 5.95
CA VAL A 21 -4.73 -7.09 5.85
C VAL A 21 -3.84 -6.79 4.65
N PHE A 22 -2.90 -7.68 4.33
CA PHE A 22 -2.01 -7.53 3.19
C PHE A 22 -2.71 -7.76 1.85
N PHE A 23 -3.72 -8.63 1.81
CA PHE A 23 -4.44 -8.99 0.59
C PHE A 23 -4.90 -7.77 -0.24
N PRO A 24 -5.65 -6.78 0.31
CA PRO A 24 -6.07 -5.61 -0.47
C PRO A 24 -4.88 -4.77 -0.99
N ILE A 25 -3.79 -4.68 -0.22
CA ILE A 25 -2.57 -3.97 -0.65
C ILE A 25 -1.92 -4.70 -1.83
N SER A 26 -1.81 -6.02 -1.73
CA SER A 26 -1.27 -6.86 -2.80
C SER A 26 -2.12 -6.80 -4.06
N TRP A 27 -3.46 -6.77 -3.90
CA TRP A 27 -4.39 -6.66 -5.01
C TRP A 27 -4.28 -5.31 -5.72
N MET A 28 -4.16 -4.22 -4.96
CA MET A 28 -3.92 -2.88 -5.51
C MET A 28 -2.60 -2.82 -6.29
N ALA A 29 -1.53 -3.41 -5.75
CA ALA A 29 -0.24 -3.46 -6.41
C ALA A 29 -0.29 -4.24 -7.74
N VAL A 30 -0.93 -5.41 -7.76
CA VAL A 30 -1.13 -6.22 -8.99
C VAL A 30 -1.98 -5.46 -10.01
N THR A 31 -3.04 -4.79 -9.55
CA THR A 31 -3.94 -4.01 -10.42
C THR A 31 -3.26 -2.81 -11.06
N ALA A 32 -2.27 -2.20 -10.40
CA ALA A 32 -1.50 -1.10 -10.99
C ALA A 32 -0.76 -1.48 -12.28
N PHE A 33 -0.48 -2.78 -12.49
CA PHE A 33 0.15 -3.31 -13.71
C PHE A 33 -0.86 -3.85 -14.74
N LYS A 34 -2.17 -3.78 -14.49
CA LYS A 34 -3.21 -4.19 -15.44
C LYS A 34 -3.55 -3.04 -16.40
N THR A 35 -4.04 -3.35 -17.59
CA THR A 35 -4.64 -2.33 -18.46
C THR A 35 -5.87 -1.72 -17.79
N GLU A 36 -6.30 -0.51 -18.20
CA GLU A 36 -7.52 0.11 -17.65
C GLU A 36 -8.74 -0.80 -17.79
N VAL A 37 -8.86 -1.50 -18.92
CA VAL A 37 -9.94 -2.45 -19.21
C VAL A 37 -9.89 -3.66 -18.27
N ASP A 38 -8.70 -4.23 -18.05
CA ASP A 38 -8.53 -5.38 -17.15
C ASP A 38 -8.72 -5.03 -15.67
N ALA A 39 -8.42 -3.78 -15.29
CA ALA A 39 -8.57 -3.29 -13.92
C ALA A 39 -10.04 -3.15 -13.50
N ILE A 40 -10.94 -2.83 -14.43
CA ILE A 40 -12.39 -2.68 -14.19
C ILE A 40 -13.22 -3.90 -14.62
N ALA A 41 -12.58 -4.94 -15.15
CA ALA A 41 -13.26 -6.13 -15.66
C ALA A 41 -14.07 -6.86 -14.57
N THR A 42 -15.27 -7.31 -14.95
CA THR A 42 -16.15 -8.12 -14.10
C THR A 42 -16.49 -9.42 -14.85
N PRO A 43 -16.03 -10.61 -14.42
CA PRO A 43 -15.25 -10.91 -13.22
C PRO A 43 -13.78 -10.42 -13.29
N PRO A 44 -13.08 -10.25 -12.15
CA PRO A 44 -11.70 -9.78 -12.13
C PRO A 44 -10.75 -10.70 -12.91
N SER A 45 -9.97 -10.12 -13.82
CA SER A 45 -8.96 -10.89 -14.55
C SER A 45 -7.82 -11.31 -13.62
N LEU A 46 -7.59 -12.62 -13.49
CA LEU A 46 -6.47 -13.18 -12.72
C LEU A 46 -5.20 -13.35 -13.57
N PHE A 47 -5.35 -13.43 -14.90
CA PHE A 47 -4.26 -13.59 -15.86
C PHE A 47 -4.24 -12.38 -16.79
N PHE A 48 -3.18 -11.59 -16.72
CA PHE A 48 -3.01 -10.39 -17.50
C PHE A 48 -1.55 -10.25 -17.92
N THR A 49 -1.30 -9.43 -18.95
CA THR A 49 0.06 -9.05 -19.35
C THR A 49 0.44 -7.79 -18.57
N PRO A 50 1.48 -7.81 -17.72
CA PRO A 50 1.90 -6.64 -16.97
C PRO A 50 2.29 -5.48 -17.90
N THR A 51 1.74 -4.29 -17.64
CA THR A 51 2.05 -3.04 -18.34
C THR A 51 2.48 -1.96 -17.36
N THR A 52 3.28 -1.01 -17.84
CA THR A 52 3.70 0.19 -17.08
C THR A 52 3.04 1.47 -17.58
N GLU A 53 2.12 1.37 -18.54
CA GLU A 53 1.44 2.50 -19.18
C GLU A 53 0.72 3.39 -18.16
N ASN A 54 0.02 2.81 -17.18
CA ASN A 54 -0.65 3.57 -16.11
C ASN A 54 0.32 4.48 -15.33
N PHE A 55 1.55 4.03 -15.10
CA PHE A 55 2.54 4.83 -14.39
C PHE A 55 2.99 6.02 -15.24
N GLN A 56 3.25 5.80 -16.53
CA GLN A 56 3.62 6.88 -17.47
C GLN A 56 2.51 7.91 -17.58
N GLU A 57 1.27 7.46 -17.76
CA GLU A 57 0.09 8.33 -17.85
C GLU A 57 -0.09 9.20 -16.60
N VAL A 58 0.12 8.64 -15.39
CA VAL A 58 0.05 9.40 -14.13
C VAL A 58 1.14 10.47 -14.04
N PHE A 59 2.37 10.19 -14.50
CA PHE A 59 3.45 11.16 -14.48
C PHE A 59 3.34 12.23 -15.58
N ASP A 60 2.79 11.88 -16.73
CA ASP A 60 2.67 12.78 -17.89
C ASP A 60 1.45 13.69 -17.79
N ARG A 61 0.28 13.16 -17.37
CA ARG A 61 -0.97 13.93 -17.32
C ARG A 61 -1.19 14.66 -16.01
N SER A 62 -0.66 14.13 -14.92
CA SER A 62 -0.77 14.75 -13.61
C SER A 62 0.60 15.28 -13.20
N ASN A 63 0.65 16.47 -12.60
CA ASN A 63 1.89 16.94 -11.96
C ASN A 63 2.10 16.17 -10.63
N TYR A 64 2.14 14.83 -10.73
CA TYR A 64 2.13 13.90 -9.61
C TYR A 64 3.40 14.07 -8.77
N GLY A 65 4.53 14.38 -9.41
CA GLY A 65 5.77 14.75 -8.73
C GLY A 65 5.58 15.93 -7.77
N ARG A 66 4.83 16.97 -8.17
CA ARG A 66 4.52 18.10 -7.29
C ARG A 66 3.62 17.69 -6.12
N TYR A 67 2.64 16.82 -6.33
CA TYR A 67 1.79 16.33 -5.24
C TYR A 67 2.58 15.51 -4.23
N VAL A 68 3.44 14.61 -4.69
CA VAL A 68 4.36 13.84 -3.84
C VAL A 68 5.23 14.80 -3.02
N TRP A 69 5.81 15.82 -3.65
CA TRP A 69 6.65 16.78 -2.94
C TRP A 69 5.89 17.60 -1.90
N ASN A 70 4.69 18.08 -2.23
CA ASN A 70 3.84 18.80 -1.29
C ASN A 70 3.51 17.92 -0.07
N SER A 71 3.14 16.65 -0.28
CA SER A 71 2.85 15.73 0.81
C SER A 71 4.06 15.49 1.70
N ILE A 72 5.25 15.26 1.12
CA ILE A 72 6.50 15.08 1.88
C ILE A 72 6.81 16.33 2.70
N ALA A 73 6.76 17.51 2.09
CA ALA A 73 7.05 18.76 2.76
C ALA A 73 6.08 19.01 3.92
N VAL A 74 4.78 18.78 3.71
CA VAL A 74 3.76 18.98 4.74
C VAL A 74 3.89 17.94 5.86
N SER A 75 4.05 16.65 5.56
CA SER A 75 4.15 15.60 6.58
C SER A 75 5.42 15.71 7.39
N PHE A 76 6.55 16.01 6.75
CA PHE A 76 7.83 16.16 7.42
C PHE A 76 7.89 17.45 8.22
N GLY A 77 7.44 18.56 7.63
CA GLY A 77 7.34 19.86 8.31
C GLY A 77 6.41 19.80 9.52
N SER A 78 5.25 19.16 9.41
CA SER A 78 4.32 19.01 10.54
C SER A 78 4.90 18.12 11.63
N THR A 79 5.61 17.04 11.28
CA THR A 79 6.28 16.16 12.25
C THR A 79 7.37 16.92 13.01
N ILE A 80 8.20 17.70 12.32
CA ILE A 80 9.24 18.52 12.98
C ILE A 80 8.62 19.54 13.91
N LEU A 81 7.62 20.29 13.43
CA LEU A 81 6.93 21.29 14.27
C LEU A 81 6.30 20.62 15.49
N ALA A 82 5.63 19.48 15.31
CA ALA A 82 5.03 18.73 16.41
C ALA A 82 6.08 18.29 17.44
N LEU A 83 7.25 17.80 17.01
CA LEU A 83 8.33 17.42 17.92
C LEU A 83 8.88 18.61 18.70
N ILE A 84 9.03 19.78 18.05
CA ILE A 84 9.48 21.02 18.71
C ILE A 84 8.50 21.42 19.82
N PHE A 85 7.19 21.33 19.59
CA PHE A 85 6.18 21.69 20.60
C PHE A 85 5.94 20.60 21.65
N ALA A 86 6.06 19.32 21.28
CA ALA A 86 5.74 18.19 22.15
C ALA A 86 6.87 17.79 23.11
N ILE A 87 8.12 18.18 22.81
CA ILE A 87 9.28 17.97 23.68
C ILE A 87 9.72 19.32 24.27
N PRO A 88 8.93 19.98 25.15
CA PRO A 88 9.50 21.05 25.95
C PRO A 88 10.46 20.44 26.98
N ALA A 89 11.63 21.06 27.11
CA ALA A 89 12.54 20.87 28.24
C ALA A 89 11.92 21.36 29.55
#